data_AF-A0A6I2JA28-F1
#
_entry.id   AF-A0A6I2JA28-F1
#
_cell.length_a   1.000
_cell.length_b   1.000
_cell.length_c   1.000
_cell.angle_alpha   90.00
_cell.angle_beta   90.00
_cell.angle_gamma   90.00
#
_symmetry.space_group_name_H-M   'P 1'
#
loop_
_entity.id
_entity.type
_entity.pdbx_description
1 polymer ?
#
loop_
_entity_poly.entity_id
_entity_poly.type
_entity_poly.pdbx_seq_one_letter_code
_entity_poly.pdbx_strand_id
1 'polypeptide(L)'
;MKNYNVQVDSRLVSIWERIKSNPELSSLPLEYIEDLATEKQLVVNEIKEVTFGKFITVPGIHLDTSAGKVIYPKVRADSLDIYTLNIEPKKEVADFWTSVDWFVPAYVSNETLHNALDTAGVELRNFRQRPDNHNQKQFDYALPSIYSVGQMVLVVNQMLPRSDIIKKHLPIIKESILAFYSGMRVAAIASLIPIMEDILRSLVIEDEQSDNLIININKCIDAACMNAFKMDVDYVDWVPNEFATDLFLKSTNERVFILESIRSWLLNSFYVDSKKYNKESGFNRHHFAHALSDIWHRNTNFFRAIGLIQALAFIECFARSDSKISVLLPEPNEATKSFHIEIIASTQIQMQKALFINKIQSENALPYNVTASDDGWLLRSGILSDLMDKEIIKSLRNNGWQCGDFIDPIKDGEYITVSASKNGKIIKVALLYSCASSRQLYEKLSVDCDAILFHGAAYHMKEYAGTIENVYPLNAWLVPI
;
A
#
# COMPACT_ATOMS: atom_id res chain seq x y z
N MET A 1 -6.41 -24.31 -18.53
CA MET A 1 -5.41 -24.49 -17.46
C MET A 1 -4.07 -24.10 -18.06
N LYS A 2 -3.38 -23.10 -17.49
CA LYS A 2 -2.03 -22.75 -17.98
C LYS A 2 -1.05 -23.84 -17.55
N ASN A 3 -0.15 -24.20 -18.46
CA ASN A 3 0.93 -25.16 -18.24
C ASN A 3 2.24 -24.45 -18.55
N TYR A 4 3.18 -24.48 -17.60
CA TYR A 4 4.45 -23.75 -17.70
C TYR A 4 5.58 -24.56 -18.34
N ASN A 5 5.32 -25.78 -18.79
CA ASN A 5 6.33 -26.56 -19.50
C ASN A 5 6.59 -26.05 -20.93
N VAL A 6 7.83 -26.23 -21.38
CA VAL A 6 8.17 -26.12 -22.81
C VAL A 6 7.73 -27.40 -23.52
N GLN A 7 7.43 -27.30 -24.81
CA GLN A 7 7.17 -28.49 -25.63
C GLN A 7 8.46 -29.31 -25.77
N VAL A 8 8.44 -30.54 -25.27
CA VAL A 8 9.56 -31.48 -25.32
C VAL A 8 9.23 -32.72 -26.15
N ASP A 9 10.26 -33.51 -26.47
CA ASP A 9 10.11 -34.78 -27.16
C ASP A 9 9.14 -35.71 -26.40
N SER A 10 8.13 -36.21 -27.11
CA SER A 10 7.12 -37.14 -26.57
C SER A 10 7.72 -38.39 -25.90
N ARG A 11 8.93 -38.79 -26.30
CA ARG A 11 9.66 -39.92 -25.70
C ARG A 11 10.00 -39.65 -24.23
N LEU A 12 10.40 -38.43 -23.88
CA LEU A 12 10.68 -38.03 -22.49
C LEU A 12 9.40 -38.08 -21.65
N VAL A 13 8.30 -37.52 -22.16
CA VAL A 13 6.99 -37.56 -21.50
C VAL A 13 6.53 -39.01 -21.29
N SER A 14 6.76 -39.89 -22.27
CA SER A 14 6.35 -41.29 -22.17
C SER A 14 7.12 -42.11 -21.12
N ILE A 15 8.32 -41.67 -20.71
CA ILE A 15 9.04 -42.27 -19.57
C ILE A 15 8.29 -41.98 -18.28
N TRP A 16 7.88 -40.72 -18.07
CA TRP A 16 7.06 -40.34 -16.91
C TRP A 16 5.77 -41.16 -16.82
N GLU A 17 5.05 -41.30 -17.94
CA GLU A 17 3.80 -42.06 -17.99
C GLU A 17 3.99 -43.54 -17.58
N ARG A 18 5.16 -44.12 -17.84
CA ARG A 18 5.51 -45.49 -17.44
C ARG A 18 5.84 -45.61 -15.95
N ILE A 19 6.47 -44.60 -15.35
CA ILE A 19 6.97 -44.67 -13.97
C ILE A 19 6.04 -44.06 -12.92
N LYS A 20 5.16 -43.12 -13.29
CA LYS A 20 4.33 -42.35 -12.34
C LYS A 20 3.38 -43.19 -11.47
N SER A 21 3.03 -44.39 -11.95
CA SER A 21 2.14 -45.32 -11.24
C SER A 21 2.91 -46.41 -10.49
N ASN A 22 4.24 -46.35 -10.47
CA ASN A 22 5.06 -47.32 -9.77
C ASN A 22 4.93 -47.09 -8.24
N PRO A 23 4.55 -48.12 -7.45
CA PRO A 23 4.48 -48.01 -5.99
C PRO A 23 5.81 -47.62 -5.33
N GLU A 24 6.93 -47.91 -5.99
CA GLU A 24 8.29 -47.65 -5.51
C GLU A 24 8.90 -46.38 -6.12
N LEU A 25 8.07 -45.41 -6.55
CA LEU A 25 8.50 -44.14 -7.16
C LEU A 25 9.59 -43.42 -6.32
N SER A 26 9.48 -43.47 -4.99
CA SER A 26 10.41 -42.85 -4.04
C SER A 26 11.80 -43.50 -4.01
N SER A 27 11.90 -44.76 -4.41
CA SER A 27 13.12 -45.56 -4.37
C SER A 27 13.60 -46.01 -5.75
N LEU A 28 13.06 -45.42 -6.83
CA LEU A 28 13.49 -45.76 -8.18
C LEU A 28 15.00 -45.53 -8.35
N PRO A 29 15.75 -46.55 -8.80
CA PRO A 29 17.17 -46.41 -9.08
C PRO A 29 17.40 -45.63 -10.38
N LEU A 30 18.55 -44.95 -10.47
CA LEU A 30 18.93 -44.19 -11.66
C LEU A 30 19.10 -45.11 -12.88
N GLU A 31 19.66 -46.30 -12.70
CA GLU A 31 19.89 -47.25 -13.79
C GLU A 31 18.57 -47.61 -14.51
N TYR A 32 17.48 -47.74 -13.76
CA TYR A 32 16.17 -48.04 -14.36
C TYR A 32 15.68 -46.92 -15.29
N ILE A 33 15.90 -45.66 -14.93
CA ILE A 33 15.52 -44.52 -15.78
C ILE A 33 16.44 -44.41 -17.00
N GLU A 34 17.72 -44.70 -16.84
CA GLU A 34 18.71 -44.72 -17.92
C GLU A 34 18.41 -45.82 -18.95
N ASP A 35 18.02 -47.02 -18.49
CA ASP A 35 17.58 -48.13 -19.34
C ASP A 35 16.33 -47.73 -20.15
N LEU A 36 15.35 -47.11 -19.50
CA LEU A 36 14.12 -46.62 -20.17
C LEU A 36 14.41 -45.55 -21.24
N ALA A 37 15.38 -44.67 -20.99
CA ALA A 37 15.82 -43.67 -21.95
C ALA A 37 16.50 -44.33 -23.16
N THR A 38 17.37 -45.31 -22.89
CA THR A 38 18.10 -46.07 -23.91
C THR A 38 17.17 -46.92 -24.77
N GLU A 39 16.18 -47.60 -24.17
CA GLU A 39 15.10 -48.31 -24.88
C GLU A 39 14.36 -47.41 -25.88
N LYS A 40 14.21 -46.12 -25.55
CA LYS A 40 13.56 -45.11 -26.40
C LYS A 40 14.52 -44.40 -27.35
N GLN A 41 15.75 -44.90 -27.49
CA GLN A 41 16.79 -44.34 -28.37
C GLN A 41 17.10 -42.88 -28.02
N LEU A 42 17.09 -42.54 -26.73
CA LEU A 42 17.58 -41.27 -26.22
C LEU A 42 19.04 -41.46 -25.79
N VAL A 43 19.92 -40.56 -26.23
CA VAL A 43 21.30 -40.55 -25.76
C VAL A 43 21.33 -39.81 -24.43
N VAL A 44 21.70 -40.49 -23.36
CA VAL A 44 21.80 -39.92 -22.02
C VAL A 44 23.15 -39.22 -21.87
N ASN A 45 23.11 -37.92 -21.58
CA ASN A 45 24.29 -37.09 -21.33
C ASN A 45 24.63 -37.04 -19.83
N GLU A 46 23.60 -36.91 -18.99
CA GLU A 46 23.72 -36.84 -17.53
C GLU A 46 22.45 -37.40 -16.88
N ILE A 47 22.61 -38.19 -15.82
CA ILE A 47 21.52 -38.59 -14.94
C ILE A 47 21.95 -38.46 -13.49
N LYS A 48 21.13 -37.81 -12.65
CA LYS A 48 21.44 -37.60 -11.23
C LYS A 48 20.20 -37.37 -10.39
N GLU A 49 20.28 -37.69 -9.11
CA GLU A 49 19.27 -37.25 -8.15
C GLU A 49 19.40 -35.75 -7.89
N VAL A 50 18.25 -35.09 -7.81
CA VAL A 50 18.14 -33.65 -7.54
C VAL A 50 17.00 -33.37 -6.57
N THR A 51 17.03 -32.19 -5.98
CA THR A 51 15.87 -31.60 -5.32
C THR A 51 15.51 -30.32 -6.06
N PHE A 52 14.24 -30.13 -6.39
CA PHE A 52 13.74 -28.95 -7.08
C PHE A 52 12.65 -28.24 -6.27
N GLY A 53 12.42 -26.96 -6.56
CA GLY A 53 11.51 -26.09 -5.83
C GLY A 53 12.19 -25.31 -4.71
N LYS A 54 11.95 -23.99 -4.64
CA LYS A 54 12.60 -23.10 -3.68
C LYS A 54 11.98 -23.11 -2.29
N PHE A 55 10.65 -23.17 -2.21
CA PHE A 55 9.88 -23.07 -0.96
C PHE A 55 9.40 -24.42 -0.46
N ILE A 56 9.08 -25.31 -1.40
CA ILE A 56 8.82 -26.73 -1.16
C ILE A 56 9.83 -27.49 -2.00
N THR A 57 10.70 -28.25 -1.34
CA THR A 57 11.69 -29.07 -2.01
C THR A 57 11.10 -30.44 -2.34
N VAL A 58 11.14 -30.81 -3.61
CA VAL A 58 10.63 -32.07 -4.13
C VAL A 58 11.82 -32.93 -4.63
N PRO A 59 11.97 -34.17 -4.16
CA PRO A 59 13.00 -35.06 -4.69
C PRO A 59 12.66 -35.47 -6.12
N GLY A 60 13.66 -35.52 -6.99
CA GLY A 60 13.50 -35.89 -8.39
C GLY A 60 14.77 -36.48 -8.99
N ILE A 61 14.65 -36.97 -10.21
CA ILE A 61 15.75 -37.47 -11.04
C ILE A 61 15.86 -36.53 -12.23
N HIS A 62 16.98 -35.83 -12.32
CA HIS A 62 17.33 -35.03 -13.49
C HIS A 62 17.89 -35.94 -14.58
N LEU A 63 17.34 -35.83 -15.78
CA LEU A 63 17.78 -36.54 -16.97
C LEU A 63 18.08 -35.52 -18.08
N ASP A 64 19.35 -35.42 -18.47
CA ASP A 64 19.82 -34.68 -19.63
C ASP A 64 20.01 -35.65 -20.80
N THR A 65 19.34 -35.37 -21.92
CA THR A 65 19.44 -36.18 -23.13
C THR A 65 19.69 -35.32 -24.36
N SER A 66 20.03 -35.97 -25.48
CA SER A 66 20.05 -35.32 -26.79
C SER A 66 18.72 -34.67 -27.23
N ALA A 67 17.61 -34.99 -26.57
CA ALA A 67 16.28 -34.46 -26.90
C ALA A 67 15.77 -33.38 -25.91
N GLY A 68 16.52 -33.10 -24.84
CA GLY A 68 16.15 -32.12 -23.81
C GLY A 68 16.45 -32.58 -22.39
N LYS A 69 16.24 -31.66 -21.45
CA LYS A 69 16.46 -31.81 -20.01
C LYS A 69 15.14 -31.91 -19.27
N VAL A 70 15.00 -32.91 -18.42
CA VAL A 70 13.76 -33.14 -17.66
C VAL A 70 14.04 -33.51 -16.22
N ILE A 71 13.05 -33.27 -15.35
CA ILE A 71 13.05 -33.81 -13.98
C ILE A 71 11.86 -34.74 -13.83
N TYR A 72 12.12 -35.97 -13.40
CA TYR A 72 11.11 -36.93 -12.96
C TYR A 72 11.02 -36.92 -11.43
N PRO A 73 9.93 -36.42 -10.84
CA PRO A 73 9.72 -36.40 -9.40
C PRO A 73 9.65 -37.82 -8.82
N LYS A 74 10.27 -38.03 -7.66
CA LYS A 74 10.21 -39.30 -6.90
C LYS A 74 8.97 -39.40 -6.01
N VAL A 75 8.09 -38.42 -6.08
CA VAL A 75 6.81 -38.34 -5.36
C VAL A 75 5.75 -37.79 -6.28
N ARG A 76 4.48 -38.09 -5.99
CA ARG A 76 3.37 -37.50 -6.73
C ARG A 76 3.01 -36.13 -6.16
N ALA A 77 2.53 -35.21 -6.99
CA ALA A 77 2.13 -33.89 -6.53
C ALA A 77 1.04 -33.95 -5.44
N ASP A 78 0.07 -34.87 -5.58
CA ASP A 78 -1.03 -35.06 -4.62
C ASP A 78 -0.62 -35.76 -3.31
N SER A 79 0.57 -36.38 -3.27
CA SER A 79 1.16 -36.91 -2.03
C SER A 79 1.94 -35.86 -1.23
N LEU A 80 2.11 -34.65 -1.76
CA LEU A 80 2.75 -33.56 -1.02
C LEU A 80 1.73 -32.92 -0.08
N ASP A 81 1.78 -33.28 1.21
CA ASP A 81 0.88 -32.73 2.23
C ASP A 81 0.83 -31.20 2.19
N ILE A 82 2.00 -30.55 2.04
CA ILE A 82 2.09 -29.08 1.99
C ILE A 82 1.32 -28.49 0.80
N TYR A 83 1.31 -29.16 -0.36
CA TYR A 83 0.54 -28.69 -1.51
C TYR A 83 -0.95 -28.66 -1.16
N THR A 84 -1.50 -29.77 -0.67
CA THR A 84 -2.92 -29.86 -0.34
C THR A 84 -3.31 -28.95 0.83
N LEU A 85 -2.45 -28.88 1.86
CA LEU A 85 -2.66 -28.04 3.04
C LEU A 85 -2.64 -26.53 2.72
N ASN A 86 -1.92 -26.11 1.67
CA ASN A 86 -1.79 -24.70 1.32
C ASN A 86 -2.91 -24.16 0.40
N ILE A 87 -3.70 -25.01 -0.25
CA ILE A 87 -4.73 -24.57 -1.22
C ILE A 87 -5.73 -23.60 -0.57
N GLU A 88 -6.39 -24.01 0.51
CA GLU A 88 -7.39 -23.17 1.18
C GLU A 88 -6.76 -21.94 1.88
N PRO A 89 -5.64 -22.05 2.63
CA PRO A 89 -4.97 -20.87 3.18
C PRO A 89 -4.55 -19.84 2.13
N LYS A 90 -4.00 -20.25 0.98
CA LYS A 90 -3.62 -19.31 -0.09
C LYS A 90 -4.83 -18.63 -0.73
N LYS A 91 -5.94 -19.36 -0.87
CA LYS A 91 -7.22 -18.78 -1.29
C LYS A 91 -7.75 -17.78 -0.27
N GLU A 92 -7.68 -18.08 1.03
CA GLU A 92 -8.09 -17.16 2.09
C GLU A 92 -7.25 -15.88 2.09
N VAL A 93 -5.94 -15.98 1.87
CA VAL A 93 -5.05 -14.82 1.70
C VAL A 93 -5.43 -14.01 0.47
N ALA A 94 -5.73 -14.64 -0.67
CA ALA A 94 -6.16 -13.95 -1.87
C ALA A 94 -7.51 -13.20 -1.68
N ASP A 95 -8.46 -13.82 -0.99
CA ASP A 95 -9.75 -13.22 -0.64
C ASP A 95 -9.56 -12.01 0.29
N PHE A 96 -8.66 -12.11 1.28
CA PHE A 96 -8.31 -11.00 2.17
C PHE A 96 -7.81 -9.80 1.38
N TRP A 97 -6.83 -9.99 0.50
CA TRP A 97 -6.27 -8.89 -0.31
C TRP A 97 -7.32 -8.24 -1.22
N THR A 98 -8.22 -9.05 -1.78
CA THR A 98 -9.35 -8.54 -2.56
C THR A 98 -10.31 -7.71 -1.71
N SER A 99 -10.53 -8.09 -0.45
CA SER A 99 -11.43 -7.37 0.47
C SER A 99 -10.92 -5.98 0.84
N VAL A 100 -9.59 -5.82 1.01
CA VAL A 100 -8.92 -4.55 1.34
C VAL A 100 -8.55 -3.72 0.09
N ASP A 101 -8.95 -4.18 -1.09
CA ASP A 101 -8.64 -3.56 -2.39
C ASP A 101 -7.12 -3.37 -2.62
N TRP A 102 -6.35 -4.43 -2.38
CA TRP A 102 -4.90 -4.43 -2.57
C TRP A 102 -4.37 -5.79 -3.02
N PHE A 103 -3.04 -5.94 -3.07
CA PHE A 103 -2.33 -7.18 -3.40
C PHE A 103 -1.24 -7.47 -2.37
N VAL A 104 -0.60 -8.64 -2.42
CA VAL A 104 0.50 -9.00 -1.51
C VAL A 104 1.70 -8.07 -1.74
N PRO A 105 2.08 -7.19 -0.80
CA PRO A 105 3.17 -6.24 -1.02
C PRO A 105 4.52 -6.94 -1.26
N ALA A 106 5.18 -6.59 -2.36
CA ALA A 106 6.58 -6.97 -2.58
C ALA A 106 7.51 -6.12 -1.71
N TYR A 107 8.69 -6.65 -1.38
CA TYR A 107 9.73 -5.96 -0.58
C TYR A 107 9.28 -5.49 0.82
N VAL A 108 8.29 -6.16 1.40
CA VAL A 108 7.86 -5.95 2.78
C VAL A 108 8.01 -7.27 3.52
N SER A 109 8.67 -7.27 4.68
CA SER A 109 8.79 -8.49 5.48
C SER A 109 7.44 -8.88 6.06
N ASN A 110 7.24 -10.19 6.28
CA ASN A 110 6.02 -10.70 6.90
C ASN A 110 5.77 -10.09 8.29
N GLU A 111 6.84 -9.81 9.05
CA GLU A 111 6.75 -9.14 10.35
C GLU A 111 6.21 -7.71 10.23
N THR A 112 6.80 -6.89 9.35
CA THR A 112 6.33 -5.51 9.12
C THR A 112 4.88 -5.50 8.64
N LEU A 113 4.54 -6.40 7.73
CA LEU A 113 3.18 -6.52 7.24
C LEU A 113 2.20 -6.93 8.35
N HIS A 114 2.54 -7.95 9.13
CA HIS A 114 1.69 -8.41 10.23
C HIS A 114 1.46 -7.31 11.27
N ASN A 115 2.53 -6.64 11.71
CA ASN A 115 2.45 -5.57 12.69
C ASN A 115 1.60 -4.39 12.20
N ALA A 116 1.72 -4.03 10.92
CA ALA A 116 0.91 -2.96 10.32
C ALA A 116 -0.59 -3.33 10.26
N LEU A 117 -0.89 -4.56 9.87
CA LEU A 117 -2.26 -5.08 9.78
C LEU A 117 -2.93 -5.22 11.16
N ASP A 118 -2.18 -5.72 12.15
CA ASP A 118 -2.64 -5.87 13.53
C ASP A 118 -2.94 -4.49 14.16
N THR A 119 -2.02 -3.53 14.01
CA THR A 119 -2.20 -2.15 14.50
C THR A 119 -3.43 -1.48 13.87
N ALA A 120 -3.69 -1.75 12.59
CA ALA A 120 -4.87 -1.27 11.89
C ALA A 120 -6.14 -2.07 12.19
N GLY A 121 -6.05 -3.19 12.92
CA GLY A 121 -7.18 -4.04 13.27
C GLY A 121 -7.82 -4.77 12.08
N VAL A 122 -7.08 -5.00 11.00
CA VAL A 122 -7.55 -5.68 9.76
C VAL A 122 -6.67 -6.89 9.47
N GLU A 123 -7.12 -8.05 9.93
CA GLU A 123 -6.32 -9.28 9.90
C GLU A 123 -6.99 -10.38 9.08
N LEU A 124 -6.18 -11.35 8.65
CA LEU A 124 -6.65 -12.53 7.92
C LEU A 124 -7.77 -13.28 8.66
N ARG A 125 -7.76 -13.29 10.00
CA ARG A 125 -8.76 -14.01 10.81
C ARG A 125 -10.10 -13.31 10.96
N ASN A 126 -10.19 -12.00 10.67
CA ASN A 126 -11.37 -11.19 11.00
C ASN A 126 -12.03 -10.51 9.79
N PHE A 127 -11.38 -10.48 8.61
CA PHE A 127 -11.88 -9.72 7.46
C PHE A 127 -13.27 -10.18 6.98
N ARG A 128 -13.60 -11.48 7.08
CA ARG A 128 -14.92 -12.00 6.68
C ARG A 128 -16.06 -11.61 7.63
N GLN A 129 -15.74 -11.19 8.85
CA GLN A 129 -16.72 -10.81 9.87
C GLN A 129 -17.22 -9.36 9.65
N ARG A 130 -16.62 -8.65 8.70
CA ARG A 130 -16.82 -7.22 8.47
C ARG A 130 -17.02 -6.97 6.96
N PRO A 131 -17.77 -5.93 6.59
CA PRO A 131 -17.92 -5.57 5.18
C PRO A 131 -16.61 -5.03 4.59
N ASP A 132 -16.39 -5.26 3.29
CA ASP A 132 -15.21 -4.81 2.53
C ASP A 132 -14.87 -3.32 2.74
N ASN A 133 -15.89 -2.45 2.80
CA ASN A 133 -15.70 -1.01 2.99
C ASN A 133 -15.07 -0.68 4.35
N HIS A 134 -15.37 -1.46 5.40
CA HIS A 134 -14.73 -1.33 6.69
C HIS A 134 -13.28 -1.80 6.62
N ASN A 135 -13.04 -2.96 6.01
CA ASN A 135 -11.69 -3.51 5.87
C ASN A 135 -10.77 -2.56 5.07
N GLN A 136 -11.28 -1.94 4.01
CA GLN A 136 -10.54 -0.95 3.22
C GLN A 136 -10.20 0.31 4.02
N LYS A 137 -11.15 0.82 4.82
CA LYS A 137 -10.91 1.98 5.70
C LYS A 137 -9.91 1.67 6.81
N GLN A 138 -9.92 0.45 7.35
CA GLN A 138 -8.90 0.04 8.31
C GLN A 138 -7.53 -0.12 7.64
N PHE A 139 -7.49 -0.74 6.47
CA PHE A 139 -6.25 -0.95 5.72
C PHE A 139 -5.57 0.38 5.31
N ASP A 140 -6.35 1.46 5.11
CA ASP A 140 -5.83 2.81 4.92
C ASP A 140 -4.86 3.24 6.05
N TYR A 141 -5.09 2.82 7.29
CA TYR A 141 -4.19 3.09 8.42
C TYR A 141 -2.92 2.22 8.43
N ALA A 142 -2.93 1.06 7.77
CA ALA A 142 -1.76 0.18 7.67
C ALA A 142 -0.74 0.67 6.63
N LEU A 143 -1.20 1.35 5.57
CA LEU A 143 -0.38 1.73 4.42
C LEU A 143 0.90 2.52 4.74
N PRO A 144 0.89 3.56 5.61
CA PRO A 144 2.11 4.29 5.96
C PRO A 144 3.16 3.41 6.69
N SER A 145 2.71 2.37 7.40
CA SER A 145 3.59 1.43 8.10
C SER A 145 4.16 0.37 7.15
N ILE A 146 3.36 -0.09 6.19
CA ILE A 146 3.80 -1.00 5.11
C ILE A 146 4.81 -0.31 4.21
N TYR A 147 4.51 0.92 3.78
CA TYR A 147 5.32 1.73 2.88
C TYR A 147 5.95 2.91 3.61
N SER A 148 6.76 2.61 4.63
CA SER A 148 7.42 3.62 5.46
C SER A 148 8.43 4.46 4.67
N VAL A 149 8.75 5.67 5.16
CA VAL A 149 9.78 6.55 4.57
C VAL A 149 11.10 5.80 4.38
N GLY A 150 11.53 5.03 5.39
CA GLY A 150 12.77 4.25 5.32
C GLY A 150 12.78 3.28 4.14
N GLN A 151 11.69 2.52 3.98
CA GLN A 151 11.53 1.55 2.89
C GLN A 151 11.41 2.23 1.52
N MET A 152 10.62 3.30 1.42
CA MET A 152 10.46 4.07 0.17
C MET A 152 11.77 4.65 -0.33
N VAL A 153 12.52 5.32 0.54
CA VAL A 153 13.81 5.96 0.21
C VAL A 153 14.82 4.91 -0.23
N LEU A 154 14.86 3.75 0.44
CA LEU A 154 15.75 2.64 0.10
C LEU A 154 15.45 2.10 -1.30
N VAL A 155 14.20 1.78 -1.59
CA VAL A 155 13.78 1.24 -2.89
C VAL A 155 14.05 2.26 -4.01
N VAL A 156 13.66 3.51 -3.81
CA VAL A 156 13.80 4.57 -4.84
C VAL A 156 15.27 4.90 -5.14
N ASN A 157 16.16 4.88 -4.14
CA ASN A 157 17.57 5.26 -4.35
C ASN A 157 18.52 4.11 -4.67
N GLN A 158 18.15 2.86 -4.38
CA GLN A 158 19.08 1.74 -4.57
C GLN A 158 18.54 0.63 -5.47
N MET A 159 17.22 0.42 -5.52
CA MET A 159 16.61 -0.66 -6.29
C MET A 159 16.14 -0.18 -7.66
N LEU A 160 15.27 0.82 -7.68
CA LEU A 160 14.70 1.37 -8.92
C LEU A 160 15.76 1.92 -9.91
N PRO A 161 16.93 2.46 -9.50
CA PRO A 161 17.98 2.86 -10.44
C PRO A 161 18.61 1.71 -11.24
N ARG A 162 18.44 0.46 -10.79
CA ARG A 162 18.93 -0.72 -11.51
C ARG A 162 17.98 -1.17 -12.62
N SER A 163 16.74 -0.70 -12.59
CA SER A 163 15.75 -0.95 -13.64
C SER A 163 16.07 -0.17 -14.89
N ASP A 164 16.17 -0.83 -16.04
CA ASP A 164 16.33 -0.12 -17.31
C ASP A 164 15.03 0.59 -17.75
N ILE A 165 13.88 0.17 -17.21
CA ILE A 165 12.54 0.72 -17.49
C ILE A 165 12.18 1.89 -16.56
N ILE A 166 12.40 1.73 -15.26
CA ILE A 166 11.93 2.66 -14.22
C ILE A 166 12.93 3.80 -14.01
N LYS A 167 14.24 3.59 -14.28
CA LYS A 167 15.28 4.61 -14.01
C LYS A 167 15.00 5.97 -14.63
N LYS A 168 14.39 6.01 -15.83
CA LYS A 168 14.05 7.27 -16.53
C LYS A 168 13.02 8.11 -15.78
N HIS A 169 12.21 7.49 -14.93
CA HIS A 169 11.15 8.12 -14.14
C HIS A 169 11.58 8.52 -12.73
N LEU A 170 12.78 8.14 -12.30
CA LEU A 170 13.27 8.41 -10.94
C LEU A 170 13.21 9.87 -10.51
N PRO A 171 13.55 10.87 -11.35
CA PRO A 171 13.42 12.26 -10.95
C PRO A 171 11.99 12.61 -10.54
N ILE A 172 10.99 12.23 -11.34
CA ILE A 172 9.58 12.51 -11.05
C ILE A 172 9.10 11.73 -9.84
N ILE A 173 9.52 10.47 -9.66
CA ILE A 173 9.19 9.68 -8.46
C ILE A 173 9.72 10.37 -7.19
N LYS A 174 10.98 10.84 -7.22
CA LYS A 174 11.59 11.57 -6.10
C LYS A 174 10.88 12.90 -5.83
N GLU A 175 10.60 13.69 -6.87
CA GLU A 175 9.84 14.93 -6.77
C GLU A 175 8.44 14.70 -6.20
N SER A 176 7.77 13.62 -6.59
CA SER A 176 6.45 13.25 -6.07
C SER A 176 6.51 12.95 -4.56
N ILE A 177 7.54 12.24 -4.11
CA ILE A 177 7.76 12.00 -2.67
C ILE A 177 7.99 13.32 -1.94
N LEU A 178 8.87 14.19 -2.44
CA LEU A 178 9.13 15.50 -1.83
C LEU A 178 7.88 16.37 -1.81
N ALA A 179 7.09 16.39 -2.90
CA ALA A 179 5.84 17.13 -3.00
C ALA A 179 4.80 16.63 -1.99
N PHE A 180 4.68 15.30 -1.80
CA PHE A 180 3.78 14.71 -0.81
C PHE A 180 4.11 15.19 0.60
N TYR A 181 5.39 15.09 1.01
CA TYR A 181 5.85 15.53 2.32
C TYR A 181 5.92 17.06 2.47
N SER A 182 5.90 17.81 1.37
CA SER A 182 5.74 19.27 1.35
C SER A 182 4.27 19.73 1.34
N GLY A 183 3.31 18.82 1.53
CA GLY A 183 1.88 19.14 1.64
C GLY A 183 1.10 19.17 0.33
N MET A 184 1.75 18.98 -0.82
CA MET A 184 1.10 18.92 -2.15
C MET A 184 0.71 17.47 -2.50
N ARG A 185 -0.04 16.83 -1.60
CA ARG A 185 -0.28 15.38 -1.60
C ARG A 185 -1.04 14.89 -2.84
N VAL A 186 -2.12 15.57 -3.21
CA VAL A 186 -2.92 15.18 -4.39
C VAL A 186 -2.14 15.37 -5.68
N ALA A 187 -1.35 16.44 -5.79
CA ALA A 187 -0.48 16.67 -6.96
C ALA A 187 0.61 15.59 -7.07
N ALA A 188 1.20 15.19 -5.94
CA ALA A 188 2.15 14.08 -5.88
C ALA A 188 1.57 12.74 -6.31
N ILE A 189 0.29 12.48 -6.02
CA ILE A 189 -0.39 11.26 -6.49
C ILE A 189 -0.61 11.34 -8.00
N ALA A 190 -1.09 12.48 -8.50
CA ALA A 190 -1.41 12.70 -9.90
C ALA A 190 -0.18 12.53 -10.83
N SER A 191 1.01 12.97 -10.38
CA SER A 191 2.26 12.83 -11.15
C SER A 191 2.72 11.37 -11.33
N LEU A 192 2.32 10.46 -10.45
CA LEU A 192 2.76 9.05 -10.51
C LEU A 192 1.93 8.19 -11.48
N ILE A 193 0.71 8.59 -11.83
CA ILE A 193 -0.18 7.79 -12.68
C ILE A 193 0.42 7.57 -14.10
N PRO A 194 0.88 8.60 -14.83
CA PRO A 194 1.49 8.41 -16.14
C PRO A 194 2.74 7.54 -16.09
N ILE A 195 3.51 7.63 -15.01
CA ILE A 195 4.71 6.81 -14.78
C ILE A 195 4.33 5.33 -14.69
N MET A 196 3.31 5.00 -13.91
CA MET A 196 2.85 3.62 -13.75
C MET A 196 2.33 3.04 -15.08
N GLU A 197 1.60 3.82 -15.87
CA GLU A 197 1.15 3.40 -17.21
C GLU A 197 2.32 3.14 -18.16
N ASP A 198 3.34 4.01 -18.19
CA ASP A 198 4.51 3.83 -19.04
C ASP A 198 5.36 2.62 -18.62
N ILE A 199 5.55 2.41 -17.31
CA ILE A 199 6.25 1.23 -16.79
C ILE A 199 5.51 -0.04 -17.23
N LEU A 200 4.20 -0.12 -17.03
CA LEU A 200 3.39 -1.28 -17.42
C LEU A 200 3.46 -1.59 -18.92
N ARG A 201 3.48 -0.56 -19.77
CA ARG A 201 3.66 -0.74 -21.22
C ARG A 201 5.06 -1.23 -21.55
N SER A 202 6.08 -0.67 -20.91
CA SER A 202 7.50 -0.97 -21.16
C SER A 202 7.95 -2.33 -20.63
N LEU A 203 7.18 -2.95 -19.73
CA LEU A 203 7.48 -4.29 -19.20
C LEU A 203 7.25 -5.42 -20.21
N VAL A 204 6.50 -5.18 -21.29
CA VAL A 204 6.31 -6.16 -22.37
C VAL A 204 7.37 -5.96 -23.44
N ILE A 205 7.95 -7.07 -23.92
CA ILE A 205 8.92 -7.09 -25.03
C ILE A 205 8.28 -6.41 -26.25
N GLU A 206 9.01 -5.50 -26.90
CA GLU A 206 8.48 -4.63 -27.99
C GLU A 206 7.76 -5.44 -29.08
N ASP A 207 8.34 -6.56 -29.52
CA ASP A 207 7.79 -7.43 -30.56
C ASP A 207 6.48 -8.15 -30.15
N GLU A 208 6.16 -8.18 -28.85
CA GLU A 208 4.96 -8.81 -28.30
C GLU A 208 3.91 -7.81 -27.81
N GLN A 209 4.16 -6.51 -27.97
CA GLN A 209 3.23 -5.48 -27.51
C GLN A 209 1.91 -5.51 -28.29
N SER A 210 0.82 -5.45 -27.54
CA SER A 210 -0.53 -5.22 -28.06
C SER A 210 -0.96 -3.79 -27.74
N ASP A 211 -1.84 -3.21 -28.57
CA ASP A 211 -2.54 -1.96 -28.24
C ASP A 211 -3.40 -2.08 -26.98
N ASN A 212 -3.77 -3.32 -26.59
CA ASN A 212 -4.56 -3.59 -25.41
C ASN A 212 -3.67 -3.81 -24.19
N LEU A 213 -3.68 -2.84 -23.27
CA LEU A 213 -2.90 -2.88 -22.03
C LEU A 213 -3.23 -4.08 -21.13
N ILE A 214 -4.48 -4.56 -21.12
CA ILE A 214 -4.88 -5.76 -20.36
C ILE A 214 -4.20 -7.03 -20.90
N ILE A 215 -4.05 -7.11 -22.22
CA ILE A 215 -3.31 -8.22 -22.86
C ILE A 215 -1.83 -8.13 -22.46
N ASN A 216 -1.25 -6.93 -22.49
CA ASN A 216 0.13 -6.68 -22.10
C ASN A 216 0.42 -7.07 -20.64
N ILE A 217 -0.46 -6.67 -19.71
CA ILE A 217 -0.38 -7.07 -18.29
C ILE A 217 -0.36 -8.59 -18.17
N ASN A 218 -1.27 -9.28 -18.88
CA ASN A 218 -1.35 -10.72 -18.80
C ASN A 218 -0.08 -11.41 -19.34
N LYS A 219 0.42 -10.97 -20.50
CA LYS A 219 1.66 -11.49 -21.10
C LYS A 219 2.87 -11.29 -20.19
N CYS A 220 3.03 -10.08 -19.65
CA CYS A 220 4.13 -9.75 -18.75
C CYS A 220 4.14 -10.64 -17.50
N ILE A 221 3.00 -10.77 -16.83
CA ILE A 221 2.91 -11.58 -15.61
C ILE A 221 3.02 -13.08 -15.95
N ASP A 222 2.53 -13.52 -17.11
CA ASP A 222 2.74 -14.90 -17.58
C ASP A 222 4.23 -15.21 -17.77
N ALA A 223 4.99 -14.31 -18.40
CA ALA A 223 6.44 -14.43 -18.53
C ALA A 223 7.13 -14.43 -17.15
N ALA A 224 6.70 -13.56 -16.23
CA ALA A 224 7.23 -13.52 -14.87
C ALA A 224 6.99 -14.82 -14.10
N CYS A 225 5.76 -15.35 -14.12
CA CYS A 225 5.42 -16.62 -13.48
C CYS A 225 6.18 -17.79 -14.11
N MET A 226 6.32 -17.80 -15.43
CA MET A 226 7.10 -18.79 -16.18
C MET A 226 8.57 -18.79 -15.75
N ASN A 227 9.22 -17.62 -15.67
CA ASN A 227 10.61 -17.54 -15.27
C ASN A 227 10.80 -17.87 -13.78
N ALA A 228 9.87 -17.46 -12.91
CA ALA A 228 9.88 -17.88 -11.50
C ALA A 228 9.78 -19.41 -11.36
N PHE A 229 8.97 -20.06 -12.20
CA PHE A 229 8.87 -21.51 -12.28
C PHE A 229 10.17 -22.15 -12.81
N LYS A 230 10.73 -21.65 -13.93
CA LYS A 230 12.00 -22.16 -14.47
C LYS A 230 13.13 -22.11 -13.45
N MET A 231 13.20 -21.05 -12.64
CA MET A 231 14.17 -20.98 -11.54
C MET A 231 13.96 -22.04 -10.46
N ASP A 232 12.73 -22.47 -10.20
CA ASP A 232 12.44 -23.54 -9.22
C ASP A 232 12.85 -24.92 -9.75
N VAL A 233 12.78 -25.14 -11.06
CA VAL A 233 13.10 -26.42 -11.69
C VAL A 233 14.49 -26.44 -12.33
N ASP A 234 15.38 -25.51 -11.93
CA ASP A 234 16.75 -25.39 -12.45
C ASP A 234 16.83 -25.31 -13.98
N TYR A 235 15.89 -24.56 -14.57
CA TYR A 235 15.80 -24.29 -16.02
C TYR A 235 15.72 -25.54 -16.91
N VAL A 236 15.22 -26.67 -16.40
CA VAL A 236 14.90 -27.83 -17.26
C VAL A 236 13.77 -27.52 -18.23
N ASP A 237 13.73 -28.25 -19.34
CA ASP A 237 12.74 -28.04 -20.40
C ASP A 237 11.35 -28.54 -19.97
N TRP A 238 11.28 -29.58 -19.14
CA TRP A 238 10.02 -30.18 -18.72
C TRP A 238 10.06 -30.88 -17.36
N VAL A 239 8.96 -30.75 -16.63
CA VAL A 239 8.58 -31.56 -15.47
C VAL A 239 7.14 -32.06 -15.66
N PRO A 240 6.66 -33.07 -14.93
CA PRO A 240 5.27 -33.50 -15.06
C PRO A 240 4.26 -32.38 -14.83
N ASN A 241 3.20 -32.37 -15.64
CA ASN A 241 2.24 -31.27 -15.71
C ASN A 241 1.58 -30.95 -14.35
N GLU A 242 1.41 -31.95 -13.48
CA GLU A 242 0.89 -31.75 -12.13
C GLU A 242 1.72 -30.78 -11.27
N PHE A 243 3.04 -30.67 -11.52
CA PHE A 243 3.95 -29.72 -10.87
C PHE A 243 4.06 -28.37 -11.61
N ALA A 244 3.47 -28.26 -12.81
CA ALA A 244 3.50 -27.09 -13.66
C ALA A 244 2.11 -26.46 -13.88
N THR A 245 1.14 -26.76 -13.00
CA THR A 245 -0.18 -26.13 -13.03
C THR A 245 -0.22 -24.83 -12.24
N ASP A 246 -1.10 -23.92 -12.63
CA ASP A 246 -1.37 -22.68 -11.88
C ASP A 246 -1.78 -22.94 -10.42
N LEU A 247 -2.61 -23.95 -10.17
CA LEU A 247 -3.05 -24.31 -8.81
C LEU A 247 -1.88 -24.79 -7.95
N PHE A 248 -1.02 -25.66 -8.51
CA PHE A 248 0.18 -26.12 -7.81
C PHE A 248 1.08 -24.94 -7.47
N LEU A 249 1.46 -24.14 -8.48
CA LEU A 249 2.43 -23.05 -8.27
C LEU A 249 1.90 -21.94 -7.36
N LYS A 250 0.61 -21.58 -7.41
CA LYS A 250 0.02 -20.64 -6.45
C LYS A 250 0.07 -21.15 -5.00
N SER A 251 0.02 -22.46 -4.83
CA SER A 251 0.02 -23.11 -3.51
C SER A 251 1.42 -23.35 -2.96
N THR A 252 2.41 -23.48 -3.84
CA THR A 252 3.77 -23.94 -3.48
C THR A 252 4.88 -22.93 -3.75
N ASN A 253 4.66 -21.92 -4.60
CA ASN A 253 5.64 -20.90 -4.97
C ASN A 253 5.13 -19.51 -4.59
N GLU A 254 5.76 -18.89 -3.59
CA GLU A 254 5.35 -17.57 -3.08
C GLU A 254 5.53 -16.45 -4.12
N ARG A 255 6.53 -16.57 -5.01
CA ARG A 255 6.76 -15.59 -6.09
C ARG A 255 5.59 -15.59 -7.06
N VAL A 256 5.16 -16.78 -7.49
CA VAL A 256 3.98 -16.95 -8.37
C VAL A 256 2.72 -16.45 -7.67
N PHE A 257 2.54 -16.75 -6.37
CA PHE A 257 1.40 -16.23 -5.61
C PHE A 257 1.36 -14.70 -5.55
N ILE A 258 2.49 -14.04 -5.28
CA ILE A 258 2.59 -12.57 -5.29
C ILE A 258 2.26 -12.01 -6.67
N LEU A 259 2.90 -12.53 -7.73
CA LEU A 259 2.67 -12.10 -9.12
C LEU A 259 1.20 -12.21 -9.53
N GLU A 260 0.55 -13.31 -9.16
CA GLU A 260 -0.87 -13.54 -9.46
C GLU A 260 -1.81 -12.67 -8.62
N SER A 261 -1.43 -12.35 -7.37
CA SER A 261 -2.18 -11.36 -6.57
C SER A 261 -2.12 -9.96 -7.19
N ILE A 262 -0.96 -9.56 -7.72
CA ILE A 262 -0.78 -8.30 -8.45
C ILE A 262 -1.61 -8.31 -9.74
N ARG A 263 -1.59 -9.41 -10.50
CA ARG A 263 -2.44 -9.58 -11.70
C ARG A 263 -3.91 -9.38 -11.35
N SER A 264 -4.39 -10.11 -10.33
CA SER A 264 -5.80 -10.05 -9.93
C SER A 264 -6.20 -8.62 -9.59
N TRP A 265 -5.41 -7.91 -8.79
CA TRP A 265 -5.70 -6.54 -8.41
C TRP A 265 -5.65 -5.55 -9.59
N LEU A 266 -4.66 -5.67 -10.49
CA LEU A 266 -4.57 -4.83 -11.68
C LEU A 266 -5.82 -4.96 -12.56
N LEU A 267 -6.30 -6.19 -12.76
CA LEU A 267 -7.43 -6.48 -13.65
C LEU A 267 -8.79 -6.20 -13.02
N ASN A 268 -8.94 -6.48 -11.73
CA ASN A 268 -10.22 -6.45 -11.03
C ASN A 268 -10.45 -5.15 -10.23
N SER A 269 -9.41 -4.34 -10.02
CA SER A 269 -9.49 -3.08 -9.28
C SER A 269 -8.92 -1.90 -10.07
N PHE A 270 -7.64 -1.94 -10.45
CA PHE A 270 -6.98 -0.75 -11.01
C PHE A 270 -7.49 -0.38 -12.42
N TYR A 271 -7.66 -1.36 -13.31
CA TYR A 271 -8.14 -1.16 -14.69
C TYR A 271 -9.61 -1.54 -14.92
N VAL A 272 -10.35 -1.87 -13.86
CA VAL A 272 -11.78 -2.17 -14.04
C VAL A 272 -12.52 -0.90 -14.47
N ASP A 273 -13.55 -1.07 -15.31
CA ASP A 273 -14.45 0.01 -15.74
C ASP A 273 -14.99 0.75 -14.51
N SER A 274 -15.01 2.09 -14.57
CA SER A 274 -15.44 2.92 -13.44
C SER A 274 -16.88 2.64 -12.99
N LYS A 275 -17.76 2.13 -13.88
CA LYS A 275 -19.13 1.71 -13.54
C LYS A 275 -19.19 0.42 -12.74
N LYS A 276 -18.13 -0.40 -12.79
CA LYS A 276 -17.99 -1.66 -12.06
C LYS A 276 -17.11 -1.54 -10.82
N TYR A 277 -16.34 -0.46 -10.71
CA TYR A 277 -15.51 -0.17 -9.55
C TYR A 277 -16.37 0.35 -8.39
N ASN A 278 -16.34 -0.34 -7.26
CA ASN A 278 -17.15 -0.05 -6.08
C ASN A 278 -16.34 0.04 -4.77
N LYS A 279 -15.02 0.24 -4.88
CA LYS A 279 -14.11 0.21 -3.74
C LYS A 279 -13.90 1.62 -3.17
N GLU A 280 -13.75 1.69 -1.85
CA GLU A 280 -13.57 2.91 -1.07
C GLU A 280 -12.20 3.57 -1.28
N SER A 281 -11.19 2.79 -1.69
CA SER A 281 -9.83 3.32 -1.87
C SER A 281 -9.79 4.43 -2.93
N GLY A 282 -10.67 4.33 -3.94
CA GLY A 282 -10.65 5.22 -5.09
C GLY A 282 -9.45 5.04 -6.00
N PHE A 283 -8.59 4.03 -5.74
CA PHE A 283 -7.35 3.82 -6.45
C PHE A 283 -7.57 3.07 -7.78
N ASN A 284 -8.34 3.69 -8.68
CA ASN A 284 -8.71 3.15 -9.99
C ASN A 284 -8.29 4.10 -11.12
N ARG A 285 -7.63 3.57 -12.14
CA ARG A 285 -7.06 4.34 -13.25
C ARG A 285 -8.05 5.28 -13.93
N HIS A 286 -9.30 4.85 -14.14
CA HIS A 286 -10.30 5.68 -14.82
C HIS A 286 -10.83 6.81 -13.93
N HIS A 287 -10.96 6.57 -12.62
CA HIS A 287 -11.32 7.60 -11.65
C HIS A 287 -10.29 8.72 -11.61
N PHE A 288 -9.00 8.37 -11.63
CA PHE A 288 -7.91 9.34 -11.74
C PHE A 288 -7.88 10.06 -13.08
N ALA A 289 -7.76 9.32 -14.19
CA ALA A 289 -7.48 9.88 -15.51
C ALA A 289 -8.60 10.78 -16.04
N HIS A 290 -9.83 10.58 -15.57
CA HIS A 290 -10.99 11.38 -15.99
C HIS A 290 -11.58 12.22 -14.86
N ALA A 291 -10.92 12.28 -13.69
CA ALA A 291 -11.37 13.01 -12.51
C ALA A 291 -12.87 12.78 -12.20
N LEU A 292 -13.33 11.52 -12.25
CA LEU A 292 -14.76 11.19 -12.17
C LEU A 292 -15.38 11.48 -10.80
N SER A 293 -14.56 11.56 -9.75
CA SER A 293 -14.94 11.95 -8.39
C SER A 293 -13.70 12.28 -7.56
N ASP A 294 -13.88 12.85 -6.37
CA ASP A 294 -12.78 13.21 -5.46
C ASP A 294 -12.26 12.02 -4.62
N ILE A 295 -12.83 10.82 -4.77
CA ILE A 295 -12.47 9.64 -3.97
C ILE A 295 -10.99 9.26 -4.12
N TRP A 296 -10.38 9.61 -5.25
CA TRP A 296 -8.97 9.32 -5.52
C TRP A 296 -8.02 10.28 -4.79
N HIS A 297 -8.49 11.43 -4.28
CA HIS A 297 -7.70 12.42 -3.54
C HIS A 297 -7.20 11.94 -2.17
N ARG A 298 -7.62 10.74 -1.72
CA ARG A 298 -7.19 10.17 -0.43
C ARG A 298 -5.67 10.12 -0.35
N ASN A 299 -5.12 10.70 0.73
CA ASN A 299 -3.66 10.74 0.95
C ASN A 299 -3.03 9.34 0.97
N THR A 300 -3.78 8.31 1.33
CA THR A 300 -3.31 6.92 1.36
C THR A 300 -3.02 6.36 -0.04
N ASN A 301 -3.60 6.93 -1.09
CA ASN A 301 -3.34 6.55 -2.48
C ASN A 301 -1.92 6.88 -2.94
N PHE A 302 -1.22 7.78 -2.24
CA PHE A 302 0.22 7.97 -2.45
C PHE A 302 1.01 6.70 -2.12
N PHE A 303 0.75 6.09 -0.96
CA PHE A 303 1.41 4.86 -0.57
C PHE A 303 1.04 3.70 -1.49
N ARG A 304 -0.22 3.65 -1.98
CA ARG A 304 -0.62 2.71 -3.02
C ARG A 304 0.17 2.93 -4.31
N ALA A 305 0.32 4.17 -4.78
CA ALA A 305 1.10 4.46 -5.99
C ALA A 305 2.56 4.03 -5.85
N ILE A 306 3.20 4.32 -4.70
CA ILE A 306 4.56 3.84 -4.42
C ILE A 306 4.60 2.31 -4.37
N GLY A 307 3.67 1.68 -3.65
CA GLY A 307 3.57 0.23 -3.56
C GLY A 307 3.36 -0.45 -4.91
N LEU A 308 2.60 0.17 -5.82
CA LEU A 308 2.43 -0.31 -7.19
C LEU A 308 3.74 -0.19 -7.97
N ILE A 309 4.47 0.93 -7.88
CA ILE A 309 5.80 1.05 -8.51
C ILE A 309 6.77 -0.04 -8.00
N GLN A 310 6.75 -0.33 -6.70
CA GLN A 310 7.51 -1.43 -6.11
C GLN A 310 7.09 -2.78 -6.69
N ALA A 311 5.78 -3.05 -6.82
CA ALA A 311 5.26 -4.27 -7.42
C ALA A 311 5.66 -4.41 -8.89
N LEU A 312 5.68 -3.32 -9.66
CA LEU A 312 6.15 -3.33 -11.06
C LEU A 312 7.63 -3.65 -11.15
N ALA A 313 8.46 -3.13 -10.24
CA ALA A 313 9.87 -3.52 -10.14
C ALA A 313 10.04 -5.01 -9.80
N PHE A 314 9.18 -5.57 -8.94
CA PHE A 314 9.16 -7.00 -8.63
C PHE A 314 8.74 -7.85 -9.85
N ILE A 315 7.77 -7.39 -10.64
CA ILE A 315 7.41 -8.04 -11.90
C ILE A 315 8.62 -8.03 -12.86
N GLU A 316 9.32 -6.91 -12.99
CA GLU A 316 10.51 -6.80 -13.86
C GLU A 316 11.59 -7.82 -13.50
N CYS A 317 11.84 -8.09 -12.21
CA CYS A 317 12.80 -9.09 -11.74
C CYS A 317 12.61 -10.45 -12.40
N PHE A 318 11.37 -10.83 -12.71
CA PHE A 318 11.04 -12.14 -13.27
C PHE A 318 10.62 -12.06 -14.73
N ALA A 319 9.99 -10.97 -15.18
CA ALA A 319 9.54 -10.84 -16.56
C ALA A 319 10.73 -10.72 -17.53
N ARG A 320 11.87 -10.19 -17.09
CA ARG A 320 13.03 -9.93 -17.92
C ARG A 320 14.27 -10.71 -17.47
N SER A 321 14.90 -11.41 -18.41
CA SER A 321 16.12 -12.18 -18.16
C SER A 321 17.34 -11.29 -17.91
N ASP A 322 17.34 -10.06 -18.41
CA ASP A 322 18.41 -9.06 -18.24
C ASP A 322 18.16 -8.10 -17.06
N SER A 323 17.12 -8.33 -16.26
CA SER A 323 16.80 -7.47 -15.12
C SER A 323 17.94 -7.45 -14.11
N LYS A 324 18.30 -6.24 -13.65
CA LYS A 324 19.31 -6.02 -12.61
C LYS A 324 18.69 -5.71 -11.25
N ILE A 325 17.36 -5.76 -11.17
CA ILE A 325 16.64 -5.52 -9.92
C ILE A 325 16.74 -6.77 -9.05
N SER A 326 17.15 -6.57 -7.80
CA SER A 326 17.22 -7.63 -6.80
C SER A 326 15.83 -7.93 -6.23
N VAL A 327 15.57 -9.16 -5.79
CA VAL A 327 14.39 -9.48 -4.98
C VAL A 327 14.61 -9.09 -3.50
N LEU A 328 15.87 -8.97 -3.09
CA LEU A 328 16.27 -8.61 -1.74
C LEU A 328 16.54 -7.11 -1.63
N LEU A 329 16.04 -6.51 -0.54
CA LEU A 329 16.37 -5.14 -0.18
C LEU A 329 17.86 -5.03 0.21
N PRO A 330 18.57 -4.00 -0.27
CA PRO A 330 19.95 -3.75 0.12
C PRO A 330 20.03 -3.04 1.47
N GLU A 331 21.22 -3.00 2.07
CA GLU A 331 21.47 -2.15 3.23
C GLU A 331 21.45 -0.65 2.85
N PRO A 332 20.97 0.25 3.73
CA PRO A 332 20.99 1.69 3.48
C PRO A 332 22.40 2.25 3.24
N ASN A 333 22.55 3.08 2.20
CA ASN A 333 23.80 3.78 1.86
C ASN A 333 23.68 5.31 2.00
N GLU A 334 24.74 6.06 1.68
CA GLU A 334 24.77 7.52 1.81
C GLU A 334 23.72 8.23 0.94
N ALA A 335 23.43 7.73 -0.27
CA ALA A 335 22.38 8.29 -1.12
C ALA A 335 20.98 8.13 -0.49
N THR A 336 20.75 7.01 0.19
CA THR A 336 19.52 6.74 0.96
C THR A 336 19.41 7.73 2.13
N LYS A 337 20.49 7.92 2.91
CA LYS A 337 20.50 8.88 4.02
C LYS A 337 20.25 10.31 3.56
N SER A 338 20.89 10.74 2.46
CA SER A 338 20.72 12.08 1.90
C SER A 338 19.26 12.35 1.53
N PHE A 339 18.63 11.46 0.77
CA PHE A 339 17.24 11.68 0.35
C PHE A 339 16.26 11.60 1.53
N HIS A 340 16.55 10.78 2.55
CA HIS A 340 15.79 10.78 3.80
C HIS A 340 15.82 12.16 4.48
N ILE A 341 16.99 12.80 4.55
CA ILE A 341 17.14 14.15 5.14
C ILE A 341 16.30 15.17 4.37
N GLU A 342 16.28 15.11 3.03
CA GLU A 342 15.44 16.00 2.21
C GLU A 342 13.96 15.86 2.55
N ILE A 343 13.46 14.63 2.74
CA ILE A 343 12.05 14.38 3.12
C ILE A 343 11.74 14.95 4.51
N ILE A 344 12.63 14.75 5.49
CA ILE A 344 12.48 15.33 6.83
C ILE A 344 12.44 16.87 6.73
N ALA A 345 13.37 17.46 5.98
CA ALA A 345 13.44 18.90 5.79
C ALA A 345 12.17 19.45 5.13
N SER A 346 11.66 18.81 4.08
CA SER A 346 10.38 19.15 3.44
C SER A 346 9.23 19.15 4.44
N THR A 347 9.15 18.13 5.30
CA THR A 347 8.10 18.01 6.31
C THR A 347 8.19 19.14 7.33
N GLN A 348 9.40 19.42 7.84
CA GLN A 348 9.63 20.48 8.83
C GLN A 348 9.33 21.87 8.26
N ILE A 349 9.80 22.15 7.04
CA ILE A 349 9.55 23.43 6.35
C ILE A 349 8.06 23.60 6.09
N GLN A 350 7.35 22.55 5.68
CA GLN A 350 5.92 22.62 5.45
C GLN A 350 5.15 22.94 6.75
N MET A 351 5.56 22.36 7.89
CA MET A 351 4.99 22.70 9.19
C MET A 351 5.21 24.18 9.55
N GLN A 352 6.45 24.67 9.40
CA GLN A 352 6.77 26.07 9.69
C GLN A 352 6.04 27.04 8.76
N LYS A 353 5.96 26.71 7.47
CA LYS A 353 5.19 27.47 6.48
C LYS A 353 3.71 27.54 6.87
N ALA A 354 3.11 26.43 7.28
CA ALA A 354 1.71 26.40 7.69
C ALA A 354 1.46 27.29 8.92
N LEU A 355 2.32 27.23 9.93
CA LEU A 355 2.27 28.10 11.12
C LEU A 355 2.43 29.58 10.77
N PHE A 356 3.39 29.92 9.90
CA PHE A 356 3.66 31.30 9.51
C PHE A 356 2.51 31.90 8.70
N ILE A 357 1.97 31.15 7.73
CA ILE A 357 0.79 31.57 6.95
C ILE A 357 -0.40 31.77 7.89
N ASN A 358 -0.64 30.83 8.80
CA ASN A 358 -1.74 30.90 9.75
C ASN A 358 -1.67 32.14 10.65
N LYS A 359 -0.47 32.48 11.14
CA LYS A 359 -0.24 33.69 11.92
C LYS A 359 -0.62 34.95 11.12
N ILE A 360 -0.09 35.09 9.92
CA ILE A 360 -0.39 36.26 9.05
C ILE A 360 -1.88 36.33 8.74
N GLN A 361 -2.51 35.20 8.41
CA GLN A 361 -3.93 35.14 8.10
C GLN A 361 -4.78 35.56 9.30
N SER A 362 -4.47 35.05 10.49
CA SER A 362 -5.22 35.35 11.71
C SER A 362 -5.05 36.80 12.17
N GLU A 363 -3.84 37.37 12.05
CA GLU A 363 -3.57 38.79 12.35
C GLU A 363 -4.33 39.74 11.41
N ASN A 364 -4.52 39.34 10.15
CA ASN A 364 -5.16 40.18 9.13
C ASN A 364 -6.62 39.78 8.83
N ALA A 365 -7.21 38.88 9.63
CA ALA A 365 -8.56 38.34 9.41
C ALA A 365 -8.79 37.79 7.97
N LEU A 366 -7.77 37.15 7.40
CA LEU A 366 -7.84 36.55 6.06
C LEU A 366 -8.30 35.09 6.13
N PRO A 367 -9.09 34.61 5.15
CA PRO A 367 -9.54 33.23 5.12
C PRO A 367 -8.41 32.25 4.79
N TYR A 368 -8.58 30.99 5.19
CA TYR A 368 -7.72 29.89 4.78
C TYR A 368 -8.06 29.45 3.35
N ASN A 369 -7.03 29.18 2.54
CA ASN A 369 -7.22 28.66 1.19
C ASN A 369 -7.33 27.14 1.23
N VAL A 370 -8.56 26.62 1.09
CA VAL A 370 -8.81 25.18 1.04
C VAL A 370 -8.18 24.57 -0.20
N THR A 371 -7.41 23.50 0.00
CA THR A 371 -6.87 22.66 -1.09
C THR A 371 -7.40 21.25 -0.95
N ALA A 372 -7.29 20.43 -2.01
CA ALA A 372 -7.64 19.02 -1.93
C ALA A 372 -6.77 18.22 -0.93
N SER A 373 -5.59 18.74 -0.55
CA SER A 373 -4.67 18.06 0.39
C SER A 373 -4.85 18.50 1.85
N ASP A 374 -5.37 19.69 2.08
CA ASP A 374 -5.52 20.31 3.39
C ASP A 374 -6.60 21.40 3.36
N ASP A 375 -7.57 21.31 4.26
CA ASP A 375 -8.58 22.34 4.54
C ASP A 375 -8.19 23.24 5.74
N GLY A 376 -7.02 22.98 6.31
CA GLY A 376 -6.41 23.69 7.42
C GLY A 376 -7.03 23.37 8.78
N TRP A 377 -8.05 22.50 8.84
CA TRP A 377 -8.77 22.20 10.08
C TRP A 377 -7.85 21.63 11.15
N LEU A 378 -6.96 20.71 10.79
CA LEU A 378 -6.07 20.07 11.76
C LEU A 378 -5.19 21.11 12.48
N LEU A 379 -4.62 22.07 11.73
CA LEU A 379 -3.82 23.14 12.32
C LEU A 379 -4.68 24.03 13.24
N ARG A 380 -5.85 24.45 12.78
CA ARG A 380 -6.76 25.31 13.57
C ARG A 380 -7.24 24.63 14.84
N SER A 381 -7.57 23.34 14.76
CA SER A 381 -7.95 22.52 15.92
C SER A 381 -6.81 22.41 16.94
N GLY A 382 -5.56 22.23 16.48
CA GLY A 382 -4.40 22.21 17.37
C GLY A 382 -4.16 23.55 18.07
N ILE A 383 -4.35 24.67 17.36
CA ILE A 383 -4.26 26.02 17.93
C ILE A 383 -5.36 26.22 18.98
N LEU A 384 -6.61 25.82 18.70
CA LEU A 384 -7.72 25.90 19.64
C LEU A 384 -7.42 25.14 20.94
N SER A 385 -6.94 23.90 20.84
CA SER A 385 -6.58 23.10 22.00
C SER A 385 -5.42 23.74 22.79
N ASP A 386 -4.38 24.23 22.10
CA ASP A 386 -3.22 24.86 22.76
C ASP A 386 -3.61 26.12 23.52
N LEU A 387 -4.45 26.98 22.94
CA LEU A 387 -4.95 28.19 23.58
C LEU A 387 -5.90 27.88 24.74
N MET A 388 -6.76 26.86 24.58
CA MET A 388 -7.65 26.41 25.65
C MET A 388 -6.83 25.94 26.87
N ASP A 389 -5.79 25.15 26.66
CA ASP A 389 -4.94 24.64 27.73
C ASP A 389 -4.07 25.74 28.38
N LYS A 390 -3.36 26.53 27.56
CA LYS A 390 -2.33 27.45 28.05
C LYS A 390 -2.89 28.78 28.55
N GLU A 391 -4.00 29.24 28.01
CA GLU A 391 -4.58 30.54 28.36
C GLU A 391 -5.83 30.38 29.24
N ILE A 392 -6.87 29.67 28.76
CA ILE A 392 -8.17 29.62 29.44
C ILE A 392 -8.12 28.74 30.68
N ILE A 393 -7.75 27.46 30.54
CA ILE A 393 -7.70 26.49 31.64
C ILE A 393 -6.69 26.91 32.69
N LYS A 394 -5.51 27.36 32.26
CA LYS A 394 -4.49 27.89 33.16
C LYS A 394 -5.03 29.07 33.98
N SER A 395 -5.73 30.01 33.34
CA SER A 395 -6.28 31.18 34.04
C SER A 395 -7.44 30.81 34.98
N LEU A 396 -8.31 29.87 34.59
CA LEU A 396 -9.36 29.33 35.46
C LEU A 396 -8.76 28.66 36.71
N ARG A 397 -7.78 27.77 36.53
CA ARG A 397 -7.09 27.09 37.64
C ARG A 397 -6.37 28.06 38.57
N ASN A 398 -5.70 29.07 38.02
CA ASN A 398 -5.03 30.11 38.82
C ASN A 398 -6.02 30.92 39.67
N ASN A 399 -7.28 31.03 39.24
CA ASN A 399 -8.37 31.65 39.99
C ASN A 399 -9.18 30.65 40.83
N GLY A 400 -8.67 29.43 41.04
CA GLY A 400 -9.26 28.44 41.94
C GLY A 400 -10.48 27.70 41.37
N TRP A 401 -10.67 27.70 40.05
CA TRP A 401 -11.68 26.88 39.39
C TRP A 401 -11.14 25.47 39.10
N GLN A 402 -12.01 24.47 39.25
CA GLN A 402 -11.73 23.08 38.91
C GLN A 402 -12.31 22.77 37.52
N CYS A 403 -11.44 22.62 36.52
CA CYS A 403 -11.85 22.25 35.16
C CYS A 403 -12.04 20.74 35.05
N GLY A 404 -13.25 20.30 34.64
CA GLY A 404 -13.64 18.88 34.66
C GLY A 404 -14.18 18.35 33.33
N ASP A 405 -14.84 19.18 32.52
CA ASP A 405 -15.43 18.78 31.24
C ASP A 405 -14.75 19.48 30.07
N PHE A 406 -14.04 18.70 29.25
CA PHE A 406 -13.36 19.15 28.03
C PHE A 406 -14.01 18.48 26.82
N ILE A 407 -14.25 19.23 25.77
CA ILE A 407 -14.69 18.69 24.48
C ILE A 407 -13.55 18.87 23.48
N ASP A 408 -13.33 17.91 22.59
CA ASP A 408 -12.43 18.08 21.47
C ASP A 408 -12.87 19.26 20.58
N PRO A 409 -11.96 19.95 19.87
CA PRO A 409 -12.35 20.97 18.90
C PRO A 409 -13.39 20.45 17.91
N ILE A 410 -14.43 21.25 17.69
CA ILE A 410 -15.55 20.95 16.79
C ILE A 410 -15.32 21.69 15.47
N LYS A 411 -15.24 20.92 14.38
CA LYS A 411 -14.99 21.46 13.03
C LYS A 411 -16.10 22.39 12.55
N ASP A 412 -17.35 22.01 12.79
CA ASP A 412 -18.50 22.83 12.43
C ASP A 412 -18.59 24.04 13.35
N GLY A 413 -18.26 25.21 12.82
CA GLY A 413 -18.15 26.45 13.60
C GLY A 413 -16.80 26.70 14.28
N GLU A 414 -15.85 25.77 14.14
CA GLU A 414 -14.44 25.89 14.59
C GLU A 414 -14.28 26.41 16.02
N TYR A 415 -14.74 25.63 17.00
CA TYR A 415 -14.71 26.03 18.41
C TYR A 415 -14.36 24.86 19.36
N ILE A 416 -13.93 25.20 20.57
CA ILE A 416 -13.70 24.27 21.68
C ILE A 416 -14.38 24.82 22.94
N THR A 417 -14.80 23.95 23.86
CA THR A 417 -15.45 24.39 25.12
C THR A 417 -14.84 23.72 26.34
N VAL A 418 -14.89 24.41 27.48
CA VAL A 418 -14.54 23.88 28.80
C VAL A 418 -15.59 24.25 29.83
N SER A 419 -15.91 23.32 30.73
CA SER A 419 -16.68 23.62 31.94
C SER A 419 -15.79 23.50 33.18
N ALA A 420 -15.91 24.48 34.07
CA ALA A 420 -15.19 24.52 35.33
C ALA A 420 -16.13 24.82 36.50
N SER A 421 -15.80 24.32 37.69
CA SER A 421 -16.61 24.50 38.89
C SER A 421 -15.82 25.12 40.04
N LYS A 422 -16.48 25.97 40.83
CA LYS A 422 -15.93 26.59 42.03
C LYS A 422 -17.05 26.90 43.02
N ASN A 423 -16.94 26.41 44.25
CA ASN A 423 -17.90 26.68 45.33
C ASN A 423 -19.37 26.43 44.94
N GLY A 424 -19.65 25.37 44.18
CA GLY A 424 -21.00 25.04 43.69
C GLY A 424 -21.49 25.86 42.50
N LYS A 425 -20.70 26.81 41.98
CA LYS A 425 -20.95 27.48 40.69
C LYS A 425 -20.26 26.73 39.58
N ILE A 426 -20.89 26.71 38.41
CA ILE A 426 -20.32 26.19 37.16
C ILE A 426 -20.16 27.37 36.22
N ILE A 427 -19.03 27.41 35.50
CA ILE A 427 -18.81 28.30 34.38
C ILE A 427 -18.46 27.47 33.15
N LYS A 428 -19.07 27.79 32.02
CA LYS A 428 -18.78 27.18 30.73
C LYS A 428 -18.30 28.23 29.75
N VAL A 429 -17.14 27.98 29.15
CA VAL A 429 -16.46 28.92 28.26
C VAL A 429 -16.28 28.27 26.90
N ALA A 430 -16.67 28.97 25.85
CA ALA A 430 -16.37 28.60 24.47
C ALA A 430 -15.19 29.44 23.95
N LEU A 431 -14.33 28.82 23.15
CA LEU A 431 -13.28 29.49 22.39
C LEU A 431 -13.47 29.18 20.90
N LEU A 432 -13.75 30.22 20.12
CA LEU A 432 -13.83 30.21 18.67
C LEU A 432 -12.46 30.47 18.05
N TYR A 433 -12.19 29.85 16.91
CA TYR A 433 -10.93 30.07 16.19
C TYR A 433 -10.83 31.49 15.63
N SER A 434 -11.95 32.09 15.24
CA SER A 434 -12.05 33.45 14.71
C SER A 434 -13.35 34.10 15.14
N CYS A 435 -13.41 35.44 15.15
CA CYS A 435 -14.66 36.17 15.38
C CYS A 435 -15.67 36.04 14.22
N ALA A 436 -15.20 35.68 13.01
CA ALA A 436 -16.00 35.59 11.79
C ALA A 436 -16.80 34.27 11.67
N SER A 437 -17.40 33.83 12.78
CA SER A 437 -18.29 32.66 12.82
C SER A 437 -19.75 33.04 12.54
N SER A 438 -20.58 32.05 12.21
CA SER A 438 -21.99 32.29 11.89
C SER A 438 -22.77 32.81 13.11
N ARG A 439 -23.74 33.69 12.87
CA ARG A 439 -24.63 34.20 13.92
C ARG A 439 -25.38 33.08 14.65
N GLN A 440 -25.82 32.05 13.92
CA GLN A 440 -26.47 30.88 14.49
C GLN A 440 -25.58 30.15 15.51
N LEU A 441 -24.27 30.08 15.26
CA LEU A 441 -23.34 29.50 16.21
C LEU A 441 -23.23 30.34 17.48
N TYR A 442 -23.10 31.67 17.34
CA TYR A 442 -23.09 32.56 18.51
C TYR A 442 -24.38 32.43 19.33
N GLU A 443 -25.55 32.40 18.67
CA GLU A 443 -26.86 32.23 19.34
C GLU A 443 -26.90 30.88 20.09
N LYS A 444 -26.45 29.80 19.46
CA LYS A 444 -26.34 28.48 20.10
C LYS A 444 -25.40 28.49 21.32
N LEU A 445 -24.19 29.04 21.16
CA LEU A 445 -23.21 29.09 22.23
C LEU A 445 -23.64 29.99 23.39
N SER A 446 -24.41 31.05 23.11
CA SER A 446 -24.88 31.99 24.14
C SER A 446 -25.92 31.38 25.08
N VAL A 447 -26.61 30.31 24.65
CA VAL A 447 -27.54 29.55 25.51
C VAL A 447 -26.77 28.64 26.46
N ASP A 448 -25.64 28.09 25.99
CA ASP A 448 -24.92 27.01 26.68
C ASP A 448 -23.66 27.45 27.41
N CYS A 449 -23.14 28.65 27.15
CA CYS A 449 -21.86 29.14 27.65
C CYS A 449 -22.01 30.52 28.32
N ASP A 450 -21.33 30.71 29.44
CA ASP A 450 -21.28 31.98 30.18
C ASP A 450 -20.39 33.02 29.50
N ALA A 451 -19.37 32.56 28.75
CA ALA A 451 -18.48 33.42 27.97
C ALA A 451 -18.14 32.78 26.61
N ILE A 452 -18.12 33.61 25.57
CA ILE A 452 -17.69 33.23 24.23
C ILE A 452 -16.45 34.04 23.87
N LEU A 453 -15.32 33.35 23.78
CA LEU A 453 -14.03 33.93 23.44
C LEU A 453 -13.70 33.64 21.99
N PHE A 454 -12.88 34.47 21.36
CA PHE A 454 -12.34 34.19 20.04
C PHE A 454 -10.85 34.53 19.94
N HIS A 455 -10.14 33.76 19.11
CA HIS A 455 -8.77 34.03 18.72
C HIS A 455 -8.72 35.04 17.55
N GLY A 456 -7.71 35.91 17.55
CA GLY A 456 -7.49 36.91 16.50
C GLY A 456 -8.19 38.27 16.74
N ALA A 457 -8.18 39.11 15.70
CA ALA A 457 -8.70 40.48 15.77
C ALA A 457 -10.24 40.55 15.80
N ALA A 458 -10.78 41.56 16.48
CA ALA A 458 -12.21 41.85 16.58
C ALA A 458 -12.80 42.50 15.31
N TYR A 459 -12.57 41.91 14.14
CA TYR A 459 -13.00 42.45 12.85
C TYR A 459 -14.49 42.22 12.61
N HIS A 460 -15.27 43.29 12.35
CA HIS A 460 -16.73 43.25 12.13
C HIS A 460 -17.53 42.43 13.14
N MET A 461 -17.05 42.29 14.39
CA MET A 461 -17.66 41.43 15.42
C MET A 461 -19.17 41.67 15.61
N LYS A 462 -19.63 42.93 15.53
CA LYS A 462 -21.05 43.29 15.67
C LYS A 462 -21.92 42.68 14.58
N GLU A 463 -21.39 42.42 13.39
CA GLU A 463 -22.11 41.79 12.29
C GLU A 463 -22.29 40.29 12.53
N TYR A 464 -21.29 39.64 13.13
CA TYR A 464 -21.28 38.21 13.41
C TYR A 464 -22.02 37.84 14.71
N ALA A 465 -21.66 38.47 15.83
CA ALA A 465 -22.22 38.18 17.15
C ALA A 465 -23.52 38.95 17.45
N GLY A 466 -23.83 39.99 16.66
CA GLY A 466 -25.04 40.79 16.85
C GLY A 466 -25.06 41.51 18.19
N THR A 467 -26.10 41.25 18.99
CA THR A 467 -26.34 41.84 20.32
C THR A 467 -26.01 40.88 21.46
N ILE A 468 -25.32 39.77 21.19
CA ILE A 468 -25.00 38.77 22.21
C ILE A 468 -23.97 39.35 23.18
N GLU A 469 -24.28 39.28 24.48
CA GLU A 469 -23.39 39.72 25.55
C GLU A 469 -22.33 38.65 25.86
N ASN A 470 -21.29 39.03 26.60
CA ASN A 470 -20.20 38.15 27.01
C ASN A 470 -19.34 37.55 25.86
N VAL A 471 -19.25 38.28 24.75
CA VAL A 471 -18.37 37.93 23.62
C VAL A 471 -17.11 38.80 23.66
N TYR A 472 -15.93 38.18 23.76
CA TYR A 472 -14.68 38.91 23.93
C TYR A 472 -13.53 38.33 23.08
N PRO A 473 -12.59 39.19 22.62
CA PRO A 473 -11.26 38.71 22.25
C PRO A 473 -10.63 37.95 23.42
N LEU A 474 -9.94 36.84 23.14
CA LEU A 474 -9.29 36.02 24.18
C LEU A 474 -8.39 36.84 25.11
N ASN A 475 -7.62 37.78 24.55
CA ASN A 475 -6.71 38.65 25.31
C ASN A 475 -7.40 39.74 26.15
N ALA A 476 -8.71 39.94 25.96
CA ALA A 476 -9.51 40.92 26.70
C ALA A 476 -10.38 40.28 27.80
N TRP A 477 -10.38 38.95 27.91
CA TRP A 477 -11.21 38.25 28.88
C TRP A 477 -10.60 38.28 30.29
N LEU A 478 -11.42 38.61 31.27
CA LEU A 478 -11.08 38.54 32.68
C LEU A 478 -11.81 37.35 33.31
N VAL A 479 -11.03 36.43 33.89
CA VAL A 479 -11.57 35.26 34.57
C VAL A 479 -12.37 35.71 35.81
N PRO A 480 -13.61 35.23 35.99
CA PRO A 480 -14.38 35.50 37.19
C PRO A 480 -13.66 34.98 38.45
N ILE A 481 -13.57 35.84 39.48
CA ILE A 481 -12.92 35.55 40.76
C ILE A 481 -13.81 34.65 41.64
#